data_AF-A0A4X1SKN2-F1
#
_entry.id   AF-A0A4X1SKN2-F1
#
_cell.length_a   1.000
_cell.length_b   1.000
_cell.length_c   1.000
_cell.angle_alpha   90.00
_cell.angle_beta   90.00
_cell.angle_gamma   90.00
#
_symmetry.space_group_name_H-M   'P 1'
#
loop_
_entity.id
_entity.type
_entity.pdbx_description
1 polymer ?
#
loop_
_entity_poly.entity_id
_entity_poly.type
_entity_poly.pdbx_seq_one_letter_code
_entity_poly.pdbx_strand_id
1 'polypeptide(L)'
;MQLKNNVTEFILLGLTQDPVRKKIGFVTFLIFYLGTLIGNLLTIATIKTSQTLGSPMYFFLFHITLSDTCFSTSIAPRVIVDALLKNATITFNECIMQVFSFHFFGCLEIFILILMAVDHYVAICKPLRYTTIMSHGVCGVLVAVAWVGSCVHSLAQIFLALSLPFCGPNVIDHYICDLQPLLKLACADTYVTNLPLVSNSGVICTESFVMLMVSHVIILYSLRNHSAEGRKKALSTCISHITVVILFFGPCIFIYTRPATTFSMDKMISVFYTIGTPLLNPLIYTLRNVEVKNAMRMLWSKTLISDDKDEWKFQFFLHSLD
;
A
#
# COMPACT_ATOMS: atom_id res chain seq x y z
N MET A 1 -1.11 -8.89 35.30
CA MET A 1 -1.58 -10.27 35.05
C MET A 1 -0.71 -10.83 33.93
N GLN A 2 0.15 -11.82 34.19
CA GLN A 2 1.02 -12.40 33.16
C GLN A 2 0.15 -13.17 32.16
N LEU A 3 0.10 -12.72 30.90
CA LEU A 3 -0.54 -13.48 29.82
C LEU A 3 0.32 -14.71 29.52
N LYS A 4 -0.19 -15.89 29.85
CA LYS A 4 0.51 -17.16 29.61
C LYS A 4 0.26 -17.60 28.17
N ASN A 5 1.09 -17.14 27.24
CA ASN A 5 1.08 -17.63 25.85
C ASN A 5 1.86 -18.95 25.80
N ASN A 6 1.16 -20.08 25.67
CA ASN A 6 1.80 -21.40 25.55
C ASN A 6 2.27 -21.72 24.11
N VAL A 7 1.97 -20.85 23.14
CA VAL A 7 2.28 -21.03 21.72
C VAL A 7 3.45 -20.13 21.34
N THR A 8 4.56 -20.74 20.91
CA THR A 8 5.79 -20.02 20.47
C THR A 8 5.85 -19.82 18.96
N GLU A 9 5.21 -20.70 18.19
CA GLU A 9 5.25 -20.74 16.73
C GLU A 9 3.89 -21.13 16.15
N PHE A 10 3.54 -20.53 15.02
CA PHE A 10 2.35 -20.83 14.23
C PHE A 10 2.73 -21.48 12.90
N ILE A 11 1.90 -22.40 12.41
CA ILE A 11 2.03 -23.07 11.12
C ILE A 11 1.06 -22.39 10.15
N LEU A 12 1.59 -21.83 9.05
CA LEU A 12 0.81 -21.23 7.97
C LEU A 12 0.45 -22.31 6.94
N LEU A 13 -0.84 -22.52 6.67
CA LEU A 13 -1.27 -23.46 5.62
C LEU A 13 -0.90 -23.01 4.21
N GLY A 14 -0.61 -21.72 4.02
CA GLY A 14 -0.26 -21.17 2.71
C GLY A 14 -1.42 -21.19 1.71
N LEU A 15 -1.09 -20.94 0.44
CA LEU A 15 -2.05 -20.81 -0.68
C LEU A 15 -2.43 -22.16 -1.31
N THR A 16 -1.54 -23.15 -1.29
CA THR A 16 -1.73 -24.45 -1.92
C THR A 16 -0.77 -25.48 -1.33
N GLN A 17 -1.23 -26.72 -1.18
CA GLN A 17 -0.39 -27.86 -0.80
C GLN A 17 0.22 -28.57 -2.02
N ASP A 18 -0.29 -28.29 -3.22
CA ASP A 18 0.26 -28.82 -4.46
C ASP A 18 1.66 -28.21 -4.77
N PRO A 19 2.71 -29.03 -4.93
CA PRO A 19 4.08 -28.57 -5.10
C PRO A 19 4.32 -27.85 -6.44
N VAL A 20 3.55 -28.16 -7.49
CA VAL A 20 3.66 -27.47 -8.79
C VAL A 20 3.08 -26.06 -8.67
N ARG A 21 1.90 -25.92 -8.06
CA ARG A 21 1.26 -24.63 -7.80
C ARG A 21 2.07 -23.77 -6.81
N LYS A 22 2.77 -24.38 -5.85
CA LYS A 22 3.72 -23.66 -4.97
C LYS A 22 4.86 -23.02 -5.78
N LYS A 23 5.47 -23.75 -6.71
CA LYS A 23 6.52 -23.22 -7.60
C LYS A 23 6.00 -22.10 -8.51
N ILE A 24 4.79 -22.26 -9.07
CA ILE A 24 4.15 -21.20 -9.85
C ILE A 24 3.94 -19.96 -8.98
N GLY A 25 3.38 -20.14 -7.77
CA GLY A 25 3.19 -19.06 -6.81
C GLY A 25 4.49 -18.33 -6.47
N PHE A 26 5.57 -19.06 -6.18
CA PHE A 26 6.90 -18.49 -5.94
C PHE A 26 7.34 -17.55 -7.08
N VAL A 27 7.29 -18.02 -8.32
CA VAL A 27 7.69 -17.21 -9.49
C VAL A 27 6.79 -15.99 -9.63
N THR A 28 5.47 -16.16 -9.49
CA THR A 28 4.51 -15.05 -9.58
C THR A 28 4.75 -13.99 -8.50
N PHE A 29 4.91 -14.37 -7.24
CA PHE A 29 5.15 -13.44 -6.14
C PHE A 29 6.49 -12.73 -6.26
N LEU A 30 7.53 -13.43 -6.72
CA LEU A 30 8.83 -12.83 -6.95
C LEU A 30 8.76 -11.74 -8.03
N ILE A 31 8.09 -12.02 -9.16
CA ILE A 31 7.90 -11.04 -10.24
C ILE A 31 7.13 -9.82 -9.74
N PHE A 32 6.04 -10.02 -9.01
CA PHE A 32 5.24 -8.91 -8.48
C PHE A 32 6.01 -8.09 -7.45
N TYR A 33 6.78 -8.74 -6.57
CA TYR A 33 7.61 -8.04 -5.59
C TYR A 33 8.68 -7.17 -6.27
N LEU A 34 9.44 -7.74 -7.21
CA LEU A 34 10.47 -7.00 -7.95
C LEU A 34 9.84 -5.87 -8.78
N GLY A 35 8.72 -6.13 -9.45
CA GLY A 35 7.99 -5.11 -10.22
C GLY A 35 7.53 -3.94 -9.34
N THR A 36 7.01 -4.23 -8.14
CA THR A 36 6.57 -3.21 -7.17
C THR A 36 7.75 -2.39 -6.66
N LEU A 37 8.85 -3.04 -6.28
CA LEU A 37 10.07 -2.36 -5.84
C LEU A 37 10.62 -1.45 -6.93
N ILE A 38 10.78 -1.97 -8.15
CA ILE A 38 11.31 -1.20 -9.27
C ILE A 38 10.39 -0.01 -9.57
N GLY A 39 9.07 -0.24 -9.64
CA GLY A 39 8.09 0.81 -9.89
C GLY A 39 8.17 1.94 -8.85
N ASN A 40 8.12 1.60 -7.56
CA ASN A 40 8.15 2.59 -6.49
C ASN A 40 9.49 3.32 -6.39
N LEU A 41 10.62 2.61 -6.54
CA LEU A 41 11.95 3.23 -6.55
C LEU A 41 12.12 4.21 -7.71
N LEU A 42 11.63 3.85 -8.91
CA LEU A 42 11.64 4.73 -10.06
C LEU A 42 10.77 5.98 -9.82
N THR A 43 9.60 5.84 -9.20
CA THR A 43 8.75 6.99 -8.85
C THR A 43 9.44 7.90 -7.84
N ILE A 44 10.04 7.33 -6.78
CA ILE A 44 10.81 8.09 -5.78
C ILE A 44 11.98 8.83 -6.42
N ALA A 45 12.76 8.16 -7.27
CA ALA A 45 13.87 8.76 -7.99
C ALA A 45 13.40 9.91 -8.89
N THR A 46 12.28 9.72 -9.58
CA THR A 46 11.70 10.75 -10.47
C THR A 46 11.27 11.99 -9.68
N ILE A 47 10.59 11.81 -8.55
CA ILE A 47 10.16 12.92 -7.67
C ILE A 47 11.38 13.69 -7.14
N LYS A 48 12.42 12.98 -6.69
CA LYS A 48 13.62 13.62 -6.10
C LYS A 48 14.47 14.37 -7.12
N THR A 49 14.52 13.89 -8.36
CA THR A 49 15.41 14.44 -9.39
C THR A 49 14.75 15.52 -10.25
N SER A 50 13.43 15.57 -10.29
CA SER A 50 12.70 16.55 -11.10
C SER A 50 12.40 17.82 -10.31
N GLN A 51 13.04 18.92 -10.67
CA GLN A 51 12.76 20.25 -10.13
C GLN A 51 11.34 20.76 -10.48
N THR A 52 10.68 20.15 -11.47
CA THR A 52 9.32 20.52 -11.89
C THR A 52 8.22 19.87 -11.04
N LEU A 53 8.55 18.88 -10.20
CA LEU A 53 7.59 18.11 -9.39
C LEU A 53 7.49 18.65 -7.96
N GLY A 54 7.50 19.97 -7.78
CA GLY A 54 7.44 20.63 -6.48
C GLY A 54 6.05 20.75 -5.85
N SER A 55 5.00 20.18 -6.46
CA SER A 55 3.63 20.31 -5.95
C SER A 55 3.37 19.42 -4.73
N PRO A 56 2.45 19.82 -3.83
CA PRO A 56 1.98 18.99 -2.71
C PRO A 56 1.55 17.57 -3.09
N MET A 57 0.95 17.39 -4.27
CA MET A 57 0.58 16.07 -4.80
C MET A 57 1.77 15.11 -4.88
N TYR A 58 2.93 15.56 -5.37
CA TYR A 58 4.13 14.72 -5.49
C TYR A 58 4.79 14.45 -4.14
N PHE A 59 4.66 15.37 -3.18
CA PHE A 59 5.07 15.14 -1.81
C PHE A 59 4.25 14.01 -1.16
N PHE A 60 2.93 13.99 -1.33
CA PHE A 60 2.09 12.88 -0.87
C PHE A 60 2.40 11.57 -1.61
N LEU A 61 2.62 11.62 -2.93
CA LEU A 61 2.97 10.45 -3.73
C LEU A 61 4.30 9.81 -3.28
N PHE A 62 5.27 10.60 -2.85
CA PHE A 62 6.51 10.09 -2.25
C PHE A 62 6.23 9.27 -0.99
N HIS A 63 5.34 9.74 -0.11
CA HIS A 63 4.97 9.00 1.10
C HIS A 63 4.15 7.75 0.81
N ILE A 64 3.27 7.74 -0.19
CA ILE A 64 2.56 6.52 -0.65
C ILE A 64 3.57 5.49 -1.16
N THR A 65 4.42 5.86 -2.11
CA THR A 65 5.39 4.92 -2.71
C THR A 65 6.40 4.39 -1.70
N LEU A 66 6.77 5.19 -0.70
CA LEU A 66 7.57 4.74 0.44
C LEU A 66 6.81 3.72 1.30
N SER A 67 5.54 4.02 1.63
CA SER A 67 4.66 3.12 2.40
C SER A 67 4.48 1.78 1.68
N ASP A 68 4.17 1.80 0.38
CA ASP A 68 3.98 0.61 -0.46
C ASP A 68 5.23 -0.26 -0.53
N THR A 69 6.41 0.37 -0.60
CA THR A 69 7.70 -0.32 -0.58
C THR A 69 7.90 -1.04 0.75
N CYS A 70 7.70 -0.35 1.88
CA CYS A 70 7.84 -0.94 3.21
C CYS A 70 6.81 -2.05 3.45
N PHE A 71 5.55 -1.83 3.06
CA PHE A 71 4.48 -2.81 3.16
C PHE A 71 4.82 -4.07 2.35
N SER A 72 5.18 -3.91 1.09
CA SER A 72 5.54 -5.04 0.21
C SER A 72 6.73 -5.81 0.74
N THR A 73 7.76 -5.14 1.25
CA THR A 73 8.94 -5.79 1.86
C THR A 73 8.63 -6.47 3.20
N SER A 74 7.61 -6.02 3.94
CA SER A 74 7.19 -6.70 5.19
C SER A 74 6.41 -7.99 4.95
N ILE A 75 5.73 -8.11 3.80
CA ILE A 75 4.85 -9.25 3.49
C ILE A 75 5.45 -10.20 2.44
N ALA A 76 5.85 -9.67 1.28
CA ALA A 76 6.18 -10.48 0.11
C ALA A 76 7.40 -11.39 0.28
N PRO A 77 8.53 -10.96 0.87
CA PRO A 77 9.69 -11.84 1.07
C PRO A 77 9.32 -13.10 1.87
N ARG A 78 8.47 -12.97 2.89
CA ARG A 78 8.02 -14.12 3.69
C ARG A 78 7.16 -15.06 2.87
N VAL A 79 6.17 -14.53 2.15
CA VAL A 79 5.31 -15.34 1.25
C VAL A 79 6.12 -16.07 0.18
N ILE A 80 7.17 -15.42 -0.35
CA ILE A 80 8.10 -16.01 -1.33
C ILE A 80 8.88 -17.18 -0.70
N VAL A 81 9.43 -17.00 0.51
CA VAL A 81 10.15 -18.07 1.22
C VAL A 81 9.21 -19.23 1.59
N ASP A 82 8.01 -18.92 2.08
CA ASP A 82 7.00 -19.91 2.47
C ASP A 82 6.50 -20.74 1.27
N ALA A 83 6.52 -20.17 0.06
CA ALA A 83 6.21 -20.89 -1.18
C ALA A 83 7.27 -21.94 -1.55
N LEU A 84 8.52 -21.80 -1.07
CA LEU A 84 9.59 -22.78 -1.25
C LEU A 84 9.62 -23.84 -0.14
N LEU A 85 9.13 -23.50 1.06
CA LEU A 85 9.16 -24.39 2.21
C LEU A 85 8.05 -25.44 2.16
N LYS A 86 8.38 -26.64 2.68
CA LYS A 86 7.40 -27.72 2.86
C LYS A 86 6.40 -27.36 3.95
N ASN A 87 6.90 -26.85 5.08
CA ASN A 87 6.12 -26.34 6.21
C ASN A 87 6.49 -24.87 6.44
N ALA A 88 5.54 -23.95 6.24
CA ALA A 88 5.72 -22.55 6.58
C ALA A 88 5.39 -22.37 8.06
N THR A 89 6.36 -21.93 8.86
CA THR A 89 6.19 -21.62 10.28
C THR A 89 6.52 -20.17 10.52
N ILE A 90 5.84 -19.51 11.46
CA ILE A 90 6.08 -18.13 11.86
C ILE A 90 6.10 -18.04 13.38
N THR A 91 7.12 -17.40 13.92
CA THR A 91 7.19 -17.20 15.37
C THR A 91 6.12 -16.19 15.82
N PHE A 92 5.71 -16.26 17.08
CA PHE A 92 4.73 -15.32 17.63
C PHE A 92 5.14 -13.85 17.41
N ASN A 93 6.41 -13.52 17.67
CA ASN A 93 6.93 -12.16 17.51
C ASN A 93 6.93 -11.70 16.04
N GLU A 94 7.33 -12.57 15.11
CA GLU A 94 7.25 -12.26 13.67
C GLU A 94 5.81 -12.03 13.22
N CYS A 95 4.86 -12.84 13.71
CA CYS A 95 3.45 -12.65 13.40
C CYS A 95 2.94 -11.29 13.90
N ILE A 96 3.22 -10.91 15.15
CA ILE A 96 2.81 -9.62 15.71
C ILE A 96 3.42 -8.45 14.92
N MET A 97 4.70 -8.56 14.53
CA MET A 97 5.35 -7.56 13.70
C MET A 97 4.74 -7.46 12.29
N GLN A 98 4.34 -8.60 11.71
CA GLN A 98 3.67 -8.65 10.41
C GLN A 98 2.30 -7.96 10.47
N VAL A 99 1.49 -8.27 11.50
CA VAL A 99 0.18 -7.64 11.71
C VAL A 99 0.32 -6.13 11.96
N PHE A 100 1.30 -5.71 12.77
CA PHE A 100 1.58 -4.30 13.01
C PHE A 100 1.92 -3.57 11.71
N SER A 101 2.85 -4.13 10.93
CA SER A 101 3.28 -3.55 9.65
C SER A 101 2.11 -3.47 8.67
N PHE A 102 1.27 -4.51 8.63
CA PHE A 102 0.11 -4.57 7.77
C PHE A 102 -0.88 -3.43 8.05
N HIS A 103 -1.33 -3.30 9.31
CA HIS A 103 -2.25 -2.24 9.69
C HIS A 103 -1.63 -0.85 9.59
N PHE A 104 -0.33 -0.73 9.85
CA PHE A 104 0.35 0.56 9.86
C PHE A 104 0.49 1.13 8.44
N PHE A 105 1.05 0.37 7.51
CA PHE A 105 1.19 0.88 6.15
C PHE A 105 -0.16 0.97 5.44
N GLY A 106 -1.10 0.04 5.70
CA GLY A 106 -2.45 0.11 5.15
C GLY A 106 -3.22 1.35 5.62
N CYS A 107 -3.19 1.67 6.91
CA CYS A 107 -3.84 2.85 7.46
C CYS A 107 -3.16 4.15 7.00
N LEU A 108 -1.83 4.14 6.90
CA LEU A 108 -1.07 5.27 6.37
C LEU A 108 -1.46 5.57 4.92
N GLU A 109 -1.55 4.55 4.07
CA GLU A 109 -1.95 4.71 2.66
C GLU A 109 -3.34 5.34 2.54
N ILE A 110 -4.32 4.87 3.34
CA ILE A 110 -5.66 5.45 3.41
C ILE A 110 -5.61 6.94 3.76
N PHE A 111 -4.86 7.32 4.80
CA PHE A 111 -4.74 8.71 5.20
C PHE A 111 -4.08 9.58 4.13
N ILE A 112 -3.01 9.11 3.49
CA ILE A 112 -2.36 9.87 2.42
C ILE A 112 -3.27 9.99 1.19
N LEU A 113 -4.05 8.96 0.84
CA LEU A 113 -5.05 9.03 -0.23
C LEU A 113 -6.13 10.09 0.05
N ILE A 114 -6.58 10.21 1.31
CA ILE A 114 -7.49 11.29 1.73
C ILE A 114 -6.82 12.65 1.55
N LEU A 115 -5.57 12.81 1.99
CA LEU A 115 -4.83 14.06 1.82
C LEU A 115 -4.66 14.45 0.33
N MET A 116 -4.38 13.49 -0.55
CA MET A 116 -4.34 13.72 -2.00
C MET A 116 -5.70 14.15 -2.56
N ALA A 117 -6.80 13.57 -2.07
CA ALA A 117 -8.14 14.00 -2.47
C ALA A 117 -8.45 15.43 -2.00
N VAL A 118 -8.03 15.80 -0.79
CA VAL A 118 -8.15 17.17 -0.28
C VAL A 118 -7.28 18.13 -1.11
N ASP A 119 -6.05 17.76 -1.46
CA ASP A 119 -5.19 18.55 -2.35
C ASP A 119 -5.88 18.86 -3.69
N HIS A 120 -6.39 17.82 -4.36
CA HIS A 120 -7.16 17.98 -5.60
C HIS A 120 -8.41 18.85 -5.42
N TYR A 121 -9.15 18.66 -4.33
CA TYR A 121 -10.33 19.48 -4.02
C TYR A 121 -9.96 20.97 -3.87
N VAL A 122 -8.92 21.29 -3.09
CA VAL A 122 -8.51 22.68 -2.85
C VAL A 122 -7.95 23.31 -4.14
N ALA A 123 -7.18 22.56 -4.93
CA ALA A 123 -6.64 23.02 -6.20
C ALA A 123 -7.74 23.45 -7.19
N ILE A 124 -8.84 22.70 -7.25
CA ILE A 124 -9.95 22.94 -8.19
C ILE A 124 -10.96 23.95 -7.61
N CYS A 125 -11.39 23.76 -6.37
CA CYS A 125 -12.50 24.51 -5.79
C CYS A 125 -12.07 25.82 -5.13
N LYS A 126 -10.79 25.96 -4.76
CA LYS A 126 -10.25 27.13 -4.04
C LYS A 126 -8.87 27.57 -4.59
N PRO A 127 -8.72 27.78 -5.91
CA PRO A 127 -7.41 28.04 -6.53
C PRO A 127 -6.69 29.26 -5.94
N LEU A 128 -7.43 30.34 -5.61
CA LEU A 128 -6.86 31.57 -5.04
C LEU A 128 -6.26 31.40 -3.64
N ARG A 129 -6.63 30.36 -2.90
CA ARG A 129 -6.12 30.08 -1.54
C ARG A 129 -5.27 28.81 -1.48
N TYR A 130 -5.00 28.18 -2.63
CA TYR A 130 -4.32 26.90 -2.70
C TYR A 130 -2.94 26.93 -2.03
N THR A 131 -2.12 27.92 -2.34
CA THR A 131 -0.74 28.04 -1.81
C THR A 131 -0.68 28.29 -0.31
N THR A 132 -1.72 28.91 0.27
CA THR A 132 -1.82 29.12 1.72
C THR A 132 -2.30 27.86 2.44
N ILE A 133 -3.30 27.17 1.87
CA ILE A 133 -3.91 25.98 2.48
C ILE A 133 -2.99 24.75 2.33
N MET A 134 -2.42 24.54 1.15
CA MET A 134 -1.52 23.42 0.81
C MET A 134 -0.07 23.90 0.75
N SER A 135 0.37 24.69 1.74
CA SER A 135 1.78 25.07 1.86
C SER A 135 2.64 23.87 2.29
N HIS A 136 3.94 23.88 1.98
CA HIS A 136 4.84 22.79 2.35
C HIS A 136 4.84 22.50 3.86
N GLY A 137 4.77 23.53 4.70
CA GLY A 137 4.69 23.37 6.16
C GLY A 137 3.41 22.64 6.59
N VAL A 138 2.26 23.03 6.03
CA VAL A 138 0.98 22.38 6.31
C VAL A 138 0.98 20.93 5.81
N CYS A 139 1.48 20.67 4.60
CA CYS A 139 1.60 19.32 4.06
C CYS A 139 2.48 18.43 4.95
N GLY A 140 3.59 18.96 5.45
CA GLY A 140 4.46 18.25 6.40
C GLY A 140 3.74 17.88 7.71
N VAL A 141 2.96 18.80 8.27
CA VAL A 141 2.14 18.55 9.46
C VAL A 141 1.06 17.50 9.18
N LEU A 142 0.35 17.60 8.05
CA LEU A 142 -0.69 16.65 7.66
C LEU A 142 -0.12 15.23 7.50
N VAL A 143 1.05 15.09 6.87
CA VAL A 143 1.74 13.80 6.78
C VAL A 143 2.15 13.31 8.16
N ALA A 144 2.74 14.14 9.01
CA ALA A 144 3.13 13.74 10.36
C ALA A 144 1.92 13.22 11.17
N VAL A 145 0.77 13.89 11.06
CA VAL A 145 -0.49 13.43 11.67
C VAL A 145 -0.93 12.08 11.09
N ALA A 146 -0.82 11.86 9.78
CA ALA A 146 -1.13 10.58 9.16
C ALA A 146 -0.22 9.44 9.69
N TRP A 147 1.08 9.69 9.83
CA TRP A 147 2.03 8.73 10.41
C TRP A 147 1.69 8.40 11.87
N VAL A 148 1.44 9.42 12.70
CA VAL A 148 1.09 9.22 14.12
C VAL A 148 -0.26 8.52 14.25
N GLY A 149 -1.27 8.96 13.50
CA GLY A 149 -2.61 8.36 13.51
C GLY A 149 -2.58 6.89 13.12
N SER A 150 -1.81 6.55 12.08
CA SER A 150 -1.63 5.16 11.67
C SER A 150 -0.92 4.33 12.75
N CYS A 151 0.14 4.89 13.38
CA CYS A 151 0.85 4.22 14.48
C CYS A 151 -0.09 3.93 15.65
N VAL A 152 -0.88 4.91 16.07
CA VAL A 152 -1.86 4.76 17.16
C VAL A 152 -2.91 3.71 16.81
N HIS A 153 -3.43 3.72 15.58
CA HIS A 153 -4.37 2.71 15.11
C HIS A 153 -3.77 1.30 15.20
N SER A 154 -2.57 1.08 14.66
CA SER A 154 -1.91 -0.22 14.69
C SER A 154 -1.57 -0.69 16.09
N LEU A 155 -1.10 0.21 16.97
CA LEU A 155 -0.82 -0.14 18.36
C LEU A 155 -2.09 -0.52 19.12
N ALA A 156 -3.20 0.18 18.90
CA ALA A 156 -4.48 -0.16 19.49
C ALA A 156 -4.95 -1.56 19.04
N GLN A 157 -4.82 -1.86 17.74
CA GLN A 157 -5.14 -3.18 17.18
C GLN A 157 -4.28 -4.29 17.81
N ILE A 158 -2.97 -4.09 17.91
CA ILE A 158 -2.06 -5.05 18.54
C ILE A 158 -2.33 -5.20 20.04
N PHE A 159 -2.59 -4.11 20.75
CA PHE A 159 -2.89 -4.16 22.19
C PHE A 159 -4.16 -4.98 22.47
N LEU A 160 -5.20 -4.79 21.65
CA LEU A 160 -6.43 -5.59 21.71
C LEU A 160 -6.15 -7.07 21.42
N ALA A 161 -5.30 -7.37 20.43
CA ALA A 161 -4.89 -8.73 20.11
C ALA A 161 -4.11 -9.41 21.25
N LEU A 162 -3.13 -8.71 21.81
CA LEU A 162 -2.27 -9.18 22.91
C LEU A 162 -3.00 -9.28 24.24
N SER A 163 -4.19 -8.71 24.38
CA SER A 163 -5.00 -8.84 25.60
C SER A 163 -5.74 -10.18 25.68
N LEU A 164 -5.72 -10.99 24.61
CA LEU A 164 -6.41 -12.28 24.54
C LEU A 164 -5.46 -13.46 24.82
N PRO A 165 -5.91 -14.47 25.58
CA PRO A 165 -5.10 -15.68 25.81
C PRO A 165 -5.06 -16.56 24.56
N PHE A 166 -3.86 -16.74 24.00
CA PHE A 166 -3.60 -17.69 22.91
C PHE A 166 -3.21 -19.07 23.47
N CYS A 167 -4.16 -20.00 23.44
CA CYS A 167 -3.94 -21.40 23.83
C CYS A 167 -4.63 -22.42 22.90
N GLY A 168 -5.19 -21.97 21.77
CA GLY A 168 -5.75 -22.83 20.74
C GLY A 168 -4.68 -23.59 19.94
N PRO A 169 -5.08 -24.34 18.90
CA PRO A 169 -4.14 -24.99 17.99
C PRO A 169 -3.18 -23.94 17.40
N ASN A 170 -1.98 -24.34 16.97
CA ASN A 170 -0.99 -23.42 16.43
C ASN A 170 -1.04 -23.29 14.89
N VAL A 171 -2.21 -23.47 14.28
CA VAL A 171 -2.37 -23.56 12.83
C VAL A 171 -3.23 -22.41 12.31
N ILE A 172 -2.67 -21.62 11.39
CA ILE A 172 -3.32 -20.50 10.73
C ILE A 172 -3.69 -20.92 9.30
N ASP A 173 -4.99 -20.95 8.97
CA ASP A 173 -5.48 -21.25 7.62
C ASP A 173 -5.37 -20.05 6.67
N HIS A 174 -4.19 -19.44 6.63
CA HIS A 174 -3.88 -18.29 5.79
C HIS A 174 -2.41 -18.32 5.37
N TYR A 175 -2.05 -17.54 4.35
CA TYR A 175 -0.68 -17.47 3.83
C TYR A 175 0.15 -16.34 4.45
N ILE A 176 -0.48 -15.50 5.28
CA ILE A 176 0.13 -14.47 6.12
C ILE A 176 -0.47 -14.52 7.51
N CYS A 177 0.25 -14.03 8.52
CA CYS A 177 -0.33 -13.72 9.81
C CYS A 177 -1.13 -12.42 9.70
N ASP A 178 -2.45 -12.55 9.72
CA ASP A 178 -3.37 -11.42 9.79
C ASP A 178 -4.21 -11.54 11.07
N LEU A 179 -4.76 -10.43 11.51
CA LEU A 179 -5.44 -10.26 12.77
C LEU A 179 -6.74 -11.09 12.85
N GLN A 180 -7.52 -11.15 11.77
CA GLN A 180 -8.71 -12.00 11.69
C GLN A 180 -8.40 -13.50 11.90
N PRO A 181 -7.49 -14.12 11.14
CA PRO A 181 -7.15 -15.52 11.35
C PRO A 181 -6.44 -15.75 12.69
N LEU A 182 -5.60 -14.83 13.18
CA LEU A 182 -4.92 -14.95 14.49
C LEU A 182 -5.91 -14.99 15.67
N LEU A 183 -6.97 -14.17 15.62
CA LEU A 183 -7.98 -14.12 16.68
C LEU A 183 -8.80 -15.42 16.80
N LYS A 184 -8.93 -16.22 15.73
CA LYS A 184 -9.60 -17.53 15.80
C LYS A 184 -8.87 -18.56 16.66
N LEU A 185 -7.58 -18.35 16.98
CA LEU A 185 -6.78 -19.26 17.81
C LEU A 185 -6.80 -18.87 19.30
N ALA A 186 -7.47 -17.78 19.68
CA ALA A 186 -7.63 -17.38 21.07
C ALA A 186 -8.65 -18.29 21.79
N CYS A 187 -8.41 -18.57 23.08
CA CYS A 187 -9.27 -19.44 23.89
C CYS A 187 -10.42 -18.72 24.60
N ALA A 188 -10.45 -17.39 24.54
CA ALA A 188 -11.54 -16.59 25.08
C ALA A 188 -12.65 -16.43 24.04
N ASP A 189 -13.88 -16.17 24.47
CA ASP A 189 -14.97 -15.86 23.56
C ASP A 189 -14.63 -14.58 22.76
N THR A 190 -14.22 -14.78 21.52
CA THR A 190 -13.75 -13.72 20.66
C THR A 190 -14.89 -12.93 20.03
N TYR A 191 -16.16 -13.26 20.29
CA TYR A 191 -17.31 -12.51 19.76
C TYR A 191 -17.29 -11.03 20.21
N VAL A 192 -16.90 -10.77 21.46
CA VAL A 192 -16.87 -9.42 22.06
C VAL A 192 -15.66 -8.59 21.61
N THR A 193 -14.56 -9.24 21.17
CA THR A 193 -13.32 -8.58 20.72
C THR A 193 -13.16 -8.57 19.20
N ASN A 194 -13.68 -9.56 18.47
CA ASN A 194 -13.74 -9.55 17.01
C ASN A 194 -14.70 -8.46 16.50
N LEU A 195 -15.80 -8.22 17.22
CA LEU A 195 -16.81 -7.26 16.80
C LEU A 195 -16.26 -5.82 16.76
N PRO A 196 -15.60 -5.26 17.79
CA PRO A 196 -14.96 -3.95 17.71
C PRO A 196 -13.85 -3.86 16.66
N LEU A 197 -13.20 -4.97 16.33
CA LEU A 197 -11.89 -4.97 15.67
C LEU A 197 -12.02 -5.16 14.15
N VAL A 198 -12.88 -6.11 13.73
CA VAL A 198 -13.40 -6.23 12.36
C VAL A 198 -14.29 -5.04 12.04
N SER A 199 -15.11 -4.57 12.98
CA SER A 199 -15.90 -3.35 12.80
C SER A 199 -15.02 -2.12 12.69
N ASN A 200 -13.95 -1.93 13.47
CA ASN A 200 -13.13 -0.71 13.39
C ASN A 200 -12.36 -0.62 12.07
N SER A 201 -11.72 -1.71 11.62
CA SER A 201 -11.01 -1.72 10.33
C SER A 201 -11.98 -1.61 9.14
N GLY A 202 -13.12 -2.31 9.20
CA GLY A 202 -14.18 -2.21 8.21
C GLY A 202 -14.84 -0.83 8.17
N VAL A 203 -15.10 -0.21 9.32
CA VAL A 203 -15.65 1.15 9.45
C VAL A 203 -14.67 2.16 8.89
N ILE A 204 -13.38 2.09 9.23
CA ILE A 204 -12.36 2.99 8.66
C ILE A 204 -12.29 2.85 7.15
N CYS A 205 -12.26 1.62 6.60
CA CYS A 205 -12.27 1.41 5.15
C CYS A 205 -13.57 1.95 4.50
N THR A 206 -14.74 1.73 5.12
CA THR A 206 -16.03 2.16 4.58
C THR A 206 -16.21 3.68 4.65
N GLU A 207 -15.90 4.30 5.78
CA GLU A 207 -15.94 5.75 5.97
C GLU A 207 -14.98 6.45 5.02
N SER A 208 -13.75 5.95 4.90
CA SER A 208 -12.75 6.50 3.98
C SER A 208 -13.21 6.40 2.52
N PHE A 209 -13.77 5.25 2.13
CA PHE A 209 -14.33 5.07 0.80
C PHE A 209 -15.47 6.07 0.52
N VAL A 210 -16.41 6.23 1.45
CA VAL A 210 -17.52 7.19 1.30
C VAL A 210 -17.00 8.62 1.20
N MET A 211 -16.07 9.03 2.06
CA MET A 211 -15.48 10.38 2.01
C MET A 211 -14.77 10.65 0.68
N LEU A 212 -14.01 9.68 0.17
CA LEU A 212 -13.31 9.80 -1.10
C LEU A 212 -14.30 9.89 -2.27
N MET A 213 -15.34 9.06 -2.29
CA MET A 213 -16.36 9.10 -3.34
C MET A 213 -17.13 10.43 -3.33
N VAL A 214 -17.55 10.92 -2.15
CA VAL A 214 -18.22 12.22 -2.02
C VAL A 214 -17.32 13.36 -2.49
N SER A 215 -16.03 13.34 -2.12
CA SER A 215 -15.07 14.36 -2.57
C SER A 215 -14.95 14.40 -4.09
N HIS A 216 -14.89 13.24 -4.74
CA HIS A 216 -14.82 13.16 -6.20
C HIS A 216 -16.13 13.58 -6.88
N VAL A 217 -17.30 13.26 -6.30
CA VAL A 217 -18.60 13.74 -6.80
C VAL A 217 -18.67 15.26 -6.76
N ILE A 218 -18.21 15.89 -5.67
CA ILE A 218 -18.15 17.36 -5.55
C ILE A 218 -17.20 17.95 -6.59
N ILE A 219 -16.02 17.35 -6.79
CA ILE A 219 -15.06 17.78 -7.81
C ILE A 219 -15.69 17.69 -9.22
N LEU A 220 -16.31 16.55 -9.55
CA LEU A 220 -16.98 16.33 -10.83
C LEU A 220 -18.11 17.33 -11.06
N TYR A 221 -18.86 17.67 -10.02
CA TYR A 221 -19.91 18.69 -10.07
C TYR A 221 -19.32 20.09 -10.34
N SER A 222 -18.24 20.46 -9.63
CA SER A 222 -17.55 21.74 -9.81
C SER A 222 -16.97 21.91 -11.22
N LEU A 223 -16.49 20.81 -11.83
CA LEU A 223 -15.94 20.80 -13.19
C LEU A 223 -16.96 21.10 -14.29
N ARG A 224 -18.27 21.06 -13.99
CA ARG A 224 -19.34 21.40 -14.94
C ARG A 224 -19.25 22.84 -15.44
N ASN A 225 -18.66 23.74 -14.64
CA ASN A 225 -18.56 25.17 -14.93
C ASN A 225 -17.21 25.58 -15.57
N HIS A 226 -16.32 24.61 -15.86
CA HIS A 226 -15.01 24.86 -16.49
C HIS A 226 -15.04 24.69 -18.02
N SER A 227 -14.01 25.21 -18.69
CA SER A 227 -13.83 25.03 -20.15
C SER A 227 -13.73 23.54 -20.53
N ALA A 228 -14.10 23.21 -21.78
CA ALA A 228 -14.08 21.82 -22.27
C ALA A 228 -12.69 21.16 -22.15
N GLU A 229 -11.63 21.93 -22.39
CA GLU A 229 -10.23 21.50 -22.25
C GLU A 229 -9.88 21.18 -20.78
N GLY A 230 -10.20 22.09 -19.85
CA GLY A 230 -9.94 21.92 -18.42
C GLY A 230 -10.77 20.78 -17.82
N ARG A 231 -12.02 20.64 -18.26
CA ARG A 231 -12.91 19.53 -17.87
C ARG A 231 -12.36 18.19 -18.33
N LYS A 232 -11.87 18.05 -19.57
CA LYS A 232 -11.31 16.79 -20.08
C LYS A 232 -10.06 16.36 -19.30
N LYS A 233 -9.15 17.31 -19.01
CA LYS A 233 -7.94 17.04 -18.21
C LYS A 233 -8.29 16.61 -16.78
N ALA A 234 -9.18 17.33 -16.10
CA ALA A 234 -9.56 17.04 -14.72
C ALA A 234 -10.41 15.76 -14.58
N LEU A 235 -11.28 15.45 -15.56
CA LEU A 235 -12.08 14.22 -15.58
C LEU A 235 -11.18 12.97 -15.69
N SER A 236 -10.13 13.03 -16.51
CA SER A 236 -9.16 11.93 -16.65
C SER A 236 -8.47 11.62 -15.31
N THR A 237 -8.05 12.66 -14.59
CA THR A 237 -7.42 12.53 -13.26
C THR A 237 -8.40 11.99 -12.21
N CYS A 238 -9.63 12.51 -12.16
CA CYS A 238 -10.66 12.04 -11.23
C CYS A 238 -11.02 10.56 -11.46
N ILE A 239 -11.25 10.15 -12.71
CA ILE A 239 -11.59 8.76 -13.03
C ILE A 239 -10.45 7.84 -12.60
N SER A 240 -9.19 8.21 -12.82
CA SER A 240 -8.07 7.40 -12.37
C SER A 240 -8.00 7.28 -10.84
N HIS A 241 -8.20 8.37 -10.10
CA HIS A 241 -8.22 8.31 -8.64
C HIS A 241 -9.38 7.45 -8.12
N ILE A 242 -10.57 7.60 -8.70
CA ILE A 242 -11.73 6.76 -8.36
C ILE A 242 -11.42 5.27 -8.63
N THR A 243 -10.77 4.93 -9.75
CA THR A 243 -10.36 3.55 -10.02
C THR A 243 -9.41 3.00 -8.94
N VAL A 244 -8.41 3.79 -8.50
CA VAL A 244 -7.48 3.38 -7.43
C VAL A 244 -8.24 3.16 -6.13
N VAL A 245 -9.12 4.09 -5.76
CA VAL A 245 -9.94 4.01 -4.55
C VAL A 245 -10.83 2.76 -4.58
N ILE A 246 -11.49 2.46 -5.70
CA ILE A 246 -12.32 1.26 -5.81
C ILE A 246 -11.47 -0.02 -5.72
N LEU A 247 -10.31 -0.07 -6.38
CA LEU A 247 -9.42 -1.23 -6.34
C LEU A 247 -8.81 -1.45 -4.96
N PHE A 248 -8.53 -0.37 -4.22
CA PHE A 248 -7.97 -0.41 -2.88
C PHE A 248 -9.03 -0.81 -1.83
N PHE A 249 -10.14 -0.08 -1.79
CA PHE A 249 -11.15 -0.24 -0.74
C PHE A 249 -12.14 -1.38 -1.03
N GLY A 250 -12.39 -1.73 -2.29
CA GLY A 250 -13.34 -2.79 -2.65
C GLY A 250 -13.02 -4.15 -1.99
N PRO A 251 -11.78 -4.66 -2.11
CA PRO A 251 -11.34 -5.87 -1.41
C PRO A 251 -11.36 -5.72 0.12
N CYS A 252 -10.93 -4.56 0.66
CA CYS A 252 -10.95 -4.28 2.11
C CYS A 252 -12.37 -4.40 2.67
N ILE A 253 -13.33 -3.69 2.05
CA ILE A 253 -14.73 -3.68 2.45
C ILE A 253 -15.32 -5.09 2.33
N PHE A 254 -15.02 -5.82 1.26
CA PHE A 254 -15.54 -7.19 1.08
C PHE A 254 -15.12 -8.13 2.21
N ILE A 255 -13.88 -8.04 2.69
CA ILE A 255 -13.34 -8.91 3.73
C ILE A 255 -13.82 -8.51 5.13
N TYR A 256 -13.86 -7.21 5.43
CA TYR A 256 -14.23 -6.75 6.77
C TYR A 256 -15.76 -6.63 6.99
N THR A 257 -16.59 -6.61 5.94
CA THR A 257 -18.06 -6.61 6.09
C THR A 257 -18.69 -8.00 6.14
N ARG A 258 -17.93 -9.05 5.83
CA ARG A 258 -18.41 -10.44 5.87
C ARG A 258 -18.21 -11.04 7.26
N PRO A 259 -19.10 -11.93 7.74
CA PRO A 259 -18.88 -12.71 8.96
C PRO A 259 -17.55 -13.46 8.89
N ALA A 260 -16.92 -13.74 10.04
CA ALA A 260 -15.60 -14.39 10.17
C ALA A 260 -15.57 -15.89 9.73
N THR A 261 -16.15 -16.22 8.60
CA THR A 261 -16.11 -17.52 7.93
C THR A 261 -15.05 -17.46 6.84
N THR A 262 -14.03 -18.32 6.93
CA THR A 262 -12.93 -18.41 5.96
C THR A 262 -13.39 -19.20 4.73
N PHE A 263 -13.41 -18.57 3.57
CA PHE A 263 -13.68 -19.21 2.28
C PHE A 263 -12.39 -19.39 1.47
N SER A 264 -12.39 -20.36 0.56
CA SER A 264 -11.26 -20.61 -0.34
C SER A 264 -10.92 -19.40 -1.24
N MET A 265 -11.88 -18.51 -1.51
CA MET A 265 -11.65 -17.27 -2.26
C MET A 265 -10.91 -16.19 -1.44
N ASP A 266 -10.98 -16.21 -0.11
CA ASP A 266 -10.41 -15.14 0.74
C ASP A 266 -8.90 -15.06 0.56
N LYS A 267 -8.23 -16.20 0.36
CA LYS A 267 -6.79 -16.26 0.06
C LYS A 267 -6.45 -15.57 -1.27
N MET A 268 -7.30 -15.67 -2.28
CA MET A 268 -7.09 -15.06 -3.59
C MET A 268 -7.38 -13.55 -3.57
N ILE A 269 -8.45 -13.14 -2.88
CA ILE A 269 -8.77 -11.72 -2.65
C ILE A 269 -7.66 -11.08 -1.82
N SER A 270 -7.11 -11.82 -0.85
CA SER A 270 -5.98 -11.37 -0.05
C SER A 270 -4.71 -11.17 -0.84
N VAL A 271 -4.38 -12.07 -1.77
CA VAL A 271 -3.28 -11.83 -2.70
C VAL A 271 -3.50 -10.56 -3.52
N PHE A 272 -4.74 -10.27 -3.93
CA PHE A 272 -5.05 -9.09 -4.71
C PHE A 272 -4.79 -7.79 -3.93
N TYR A 273 -5.25 -7.67 -2.67
CA TYR A 273 -5.03 -6.43 -1.91
C TYR A 273 -3.63 -6.33 -1.26
N THR A 274 -2.98 -7.45 -0.93
CA THR A 274 -1.64 -7.42 -0.30
C THR A 274 -0.50 -7.26 -1.31
N ILE A 275 -0.68 -7.71 -2.55
CA ILE A 275 0.39 -7.77 -3.56
C ILE A 275 -0.05 -7.11 -4.87
N GLY A 276 -1.31 -7.29 -5.27
CA GLY A 276 -1.84 -6.66 -6.48
C GLY A 276 -1.97 -5.14 -6.35
N THR A 277 -2.51 -4.64 -5.24
CA THR A 277 -2.73 -3.20 -5.06
C THR A 277 -1.44 -2.39 -5.01
N PRO A 278 -0.41 -2.78 -4.22
CA PRO A 278 0.88 -2.08 -4.23
C PRO A 278 1.59 -2.10 -5.60
N LEU A 279 1.35 -3.12 -6.43
CA LEU A 279 1.88 -3.18 -7.80
C LEU A 279 1.14 -2.22 -8.74
N LEU A 280 -0.18 -2.09 -8.56
CA LEU A 280 -1.03 -1.24 -9.39
C LEU A 280 -0.85 0.25 -9.05
N ASN A 281 -0.57 0.61 -7.80
CA ASN A 281 -0.35 1.98 -7.37
C ASN A 281 0.68 2.75 -8.23
N PRO A 282 1.95 2.31 -8.36
CA PRO A 282 2.93 2.99 -9.21
C PRO A 282 2.54 2.96 -10.69
N LEU A 283 1.89 1.92 -11.20
CA LEU A 283 1.43 1.90 -12.60
C LEU A 283 0.37 2.98 -12.84
N ILE A 284 -0.56 3.17 -11.91
CA ILE A 284 -1.64 4.15 -12.03
C ILE A 284 -1.11 5.58 -11.89
N TYR A 285 -0.23 5.83 -10.91
CA TYR A 285 0.33 7.17 -10.68
C TYR A 285 1.42 7.57 -11.68
N THR A 286 2.20 6.61 -12.20
CA THR A 286 3.38 6.87 -13.03
C THR A 286 3.08 6.81 -14.53
N LEU A 287 2.37 5.77 -15.03
CA LEU A 287 2.12 5.63 -16.47
C LEU A 287 1.13 6.67 -17.02
N ARG A 288 0.30 7.24 -16.14
CA ARG A 288 -0.81 8.11 -16.52
C ARG A 288 -0.53 9.59 -16.26
N ASN A 289 0.43 9.90 -15.38
CA ASN A 289 0.85 11.28 -15.16
C ASN A 289 1.90 11.68 -16.21
N VAL A 290 1.49 12.53 -17.16
CA VAL A 290 2.34 12.99 -18.28
C VAL A 290 3.60 13.69 -17.76
N GLU A 291 3.53 14.38 -16.63
CA GLU A 291 4.67 15.08 -16.03
C GLU A 291 5.68 14.08 -15.44
N VAL A 292 5.21 13.02 -14.78
CA VAL A 292 6.07 11.92 -14.31
C VAL A 292 6.65 11.13 -15.48
N LYS A 293 5.85 10.82 -16.50
CA LYS A 293 6.31 10.12 -17.71
C LYS A 293 7.36 10.94 -18.47
N ASN A 294 7.17 12.25 -18.57
CA ASN A 294 8.13 13.15 -19.20
C ASN A 294 9.41 13.26 -18.35
N ALA A 295 9.29 13.37 -17.03
CA ALA A 295 10.44 13.38 -16.12
C ALA A 295 11.22 12.06 -16.19
N MET A 296 10.55 10.92 -16.25
CA MET A 296 11.17 9.60 -16.46
C MET A 296 11.88 9.51 -17.81
N ARG A 297 11.26 9.97 -18.89
CA ARG A 297 11.88 10.01 -20.21
C ARG A 297 13.13 10.92 -20.20
N MET A 298 13.08 12.05 -19.50
CA MET A 298 14.22 12.92 -19.32
C MET A 298 15.34 12.26 -18.51
N LEU A 299 15.01 11.55 -17.42
CA LEU A 299 15.97 10.76 -16.66
C LEU A 299 16.65 9.70 -17.51
N TRP A 300 15.87 8.88 -18.24
CA TRP A 300 16.42 7.88 -19.14
C TRP A 300 17.29 8.49 -20.24
N SER A 301 16.90 9.63 -20.82
CA SER A 301 17.77 10.32 -21.78
C SER A 301 19.09 10.78 -21.16
N LYS A 302 19.08 11.27 -19.91
CA LYS A 302 20.30 11.69 -19.21
C LYS A 302 21.19 10.50 -18.83
N THR A 303 20.60 9.38 -18.41
CA THR A 303 21.33 8.13 -18.11
C THR A 303 21.93 7.53 -19.38
N LEU A 304 21.19 7.49 -20.49
CA LEU A 304 21.71 7.03 -21.79
C LEU A 304 22.85 7.93 -22.30
N ILE A 305 22.74 9.25 -22.11
CA ILE A 305 23.80 10.21 -22.47
C ILE A 305 25.01 10.09 -21.52
N SER A 306 24.84 9.67 -20.26
CA SER A 306 25.97 9.43 -19.36
C SER A 306 26.66 8.10 -19.63
N ASP A 307 25.91 7.04 -19.94
CA ASP A 307 26.46 5.75 -20.38
C ASP A 307 27.28 5.92 -21.67
N ASP A 308 26.76 6.66 -22.65
CA ASP A 308 27.49 6.96 -23.89
C ASP A 308 28.77 7.74 -23.56
N LYS A 309 28.71 8.78 -22.71
CA LYS A 309 29.91 9.54 -22.28
C LYS A 309 30.95 8.70 -21.55
N ASP A 310 30.54 7.71 -20.76
CA ASP A 310 31.45 6.84 -20.04
C ASP A 310 32.02 5.76 -20.96
N GLU A 311 31.28 5.33 -21.99
CA GLU A 311 31.75 4.46 -23.09
C GLU A 311 32.78 5.19 -23.98
N TRP A 312 32.56 6.46 -24.33
CA TRP A 312 33.53 7.33 -25.01
C TRP A 312 34.80 7.53 -24.18
N LYS A 313 34.69 7.72 -22.85
CA LYS A 313 35.86 7.83 -21.97
C LYS A 313 36.63 6.52 -21.88
N PHE A 314 35.96 5.38 -21.87
CA PHE A 314 36.61 4.06 -21.85
C PHE A 314 37.34 3.77 -23.17
N GLN A 315 36.74 4.12 -24.32
CA GLN A 315 37.40 4.04 -25.63
C GLN A 315 38.58 5.02 -25.76
N PHE A 316 38.48 6.23 -25.21
CA PHE A 316 39.59 7.20 -25.20
C PHE A 316 40.76 6.72 -24.32
N PHE A 317 40.46 6.02 -23.22
CA PHE A 317 41.47 5.43 -22.35
C PHE A 317 42.20 4.26 -23.00
N LEU A 318 41.50 3.42 -23.77
CA LEU A 318 42.09 2.32 -24.53
C LEU A 318 42.96 2.82 -25.71
N HIS A 319 42.56 3.91 -26.37
CA HIS A 319 43.33 4.50 -27.48
C HIS A 319 44.56 5.30 -27.03
N SER A 320 44.74 5.53 -25.72
CA SER A 320 45.91 6.20 -25.14
C SER A 320 46.94 5.22 -24.56
N LEU A 321 46.69 3.91 -24.69
CA LEU A 321 47.54 2.81 -24.20
C LEU A 321 48.19 1.99 -25.33
N ASP A 322 47.95 2.34 -26.59
CA ASP A 322 48.67 1.89 -27.80
C ASP A 322 49.50 3.05 -28.38
#